data_AF-A0A0S7Z3E8-F1
#
_entry.id   AF-A0A0S7Z3E8-F1
#
_cell.length_a   1.000
_cell.length_b   1.000
_cell.length_c   1.000
_cell.angle_alpha   90.00
_cell.angle_beta   90.00
_cell.angle_gamma   90.00
#
_symmetry.space_group_name_H-M   'P 1'
#
loop_
_entity.id
_entity.type
_entity.pdbx_description
1 polymer ?
#
loop_
_entity_poly.entity_id
_entity_poly.type
_entity_poly.pdbx_seq_one_letter_code
_entity_poly.pdbx_strand_id
1 'polypeptide(L)'
;MAAERPRLVVWSRAGCGLCDELLEDLGPWLAARGLDAEVRDVDEDPEAKRRFGLKVPVLTVDGEIACHGRLDAEELDRLLGGQF
;
A
#
# COMPACT_ATOMS: atom_id res chain seq x y z
N MET A 1 3.85 -25.51 3.64
CA MET A 1 3.81 -24.80 2.35
C MET A 1 3.69 -23.33 2.71
N ALA A 2 4.73 -22.54 2.45
CA ALA A 2 4.74 -21.13 2.84
C ALA A 2 3.72 -20.41 1.95
N ALA A 3 2.62 -19.95 2.54
CA ALA A 3 1.75 -19.00 1.86
C ALA A 3 2.63 -17.78 1.53
N GLU A 4 2.90 -17.59 0.25
CA GLU A 4 3.66 -16.46 -0.26
C GLU A 4 2.79 -15.23 -0.02
N ARG A 5 2.98 -14.61 1.15
CA ARG A 5 2.21 -13.42 1.52
C ARG A 5 2.59 -12.32 0.54
N PRO A 6 1.61 -11.73 -0.15
CA PRO A 6 1.87 -10.65 -1.09
C PRO A 6 2.53 -9.48 -0.34
N ARG A 7 3.55 -8.88 -0.96
CA ARG A 7 4.27 -7.76 -0.35
C ARG A 7 3.49 -6.48 -0.56
N LEU A 8 2.86 -5.98 0.49
CA LEU A 8 2.23 -4.67 0.47
C LEU A 8 3.26 -3.61 0.84
N VAL A 9 3.41 -2.60 -0.01
CA VAL A 9 4.30 -1.45 0.24
C VAL A 9 3.52 -0.17 0.03
N VAL A 10 3.41 0.65 1.07
CA VAL A 10 2.79 1.97 1.04
C VAL A 10 3.89 3.01 0.85
N TRP A 11 3.90 3.63 -0.32
CA TRP A 11 4.72 4.80 -0.60
C TRP A 11 4.05 6.03 -0.03
N SER A 12 4.60 6.54 1.06
CA SER A 12 4.19 7.78 1.71
C SER A 12 5.24 8.86 1.50
N ARG A 13 4.95 10.10 1.94
CA ARG A 13 5.96 11.16 2.01
C ARG A 13 5.83 11.89 3.33
N ALA A 14 6.96 12.38 3.85
CA ALA A 14 6.95 13.29 4.99
C ALA A 14 6.03 14.50 4.76
N GLY A 15 5.17 14.79 5.74
CA GLY A 15 4.29 15.97 5.74
C GLY A 15 2.94 15.81 5.03
N CYS A 16 2.51 14.58 4.72
CA CYS A 16 1.22 14.32 4.09
C CYS A 16 0.20 13.76 5.11
N GLY A 17 -0.77 14.58 5.53
CA GLY A 17 -1.83 14.14 6.46
C GLY A 17 -2.72 13.03 5.88
N LEU A 18 -2.87 12.96 4.56
CA LEU A 18 -3.62 11.88 3.89
C LEU A 18 -2.92 10.52 4.01
N CYS A 19 -1.59 10.49 4.19
CA CYS A 19 -0.89 9.23 4.41
C CYS A 19 -1.23 8.63 5.77
N ASP A 20 -1.39 9.46 6.81
CA ASP A 20 -1.77 9.02 8.15
C ASP A 20 -3.17 8.41 8.13
N GLU A 21 -4.14 9.11 7.54
CA GLU A 21 -5.53 8.64 7.41
C GLU A 21 -5.61 7.30 6.64
N LEU A 22 -4.80 7.14 5.58
CA LEU A 22 -4.71 5.88 4.84
C LEU A 22 -4.10 4.75 5.68
N LEU A 23 -3.07 5.02 6.48
CA LEU A 23 -2.45 4.02 7.35
C LEU A 23 -3.37 3.62 8.51
N GLU A 24 -4.11 4.57 9.06
CA GLU A 24 -5.13 4.32 10.10
C GLU A 24 -6.25 3.41 9.59
N ASP A 25 -6.69 3.57 8.33
CA ASP A 25 -7.72 2.71 7.72
C ASP A 25 -7.14 1.36 7.25
N LEU A 26 -5.89 1.36 6.77
CA LEU A 26 -5.21 0.16 6.27
C LEU A 26 -4.82 -0.79 7.41
N GLY A 27 -4.41 -0.27 8.58
CA GLY A 27 -4.04 -1.06 9.75
C GLY A 27 -5.06 -2.14 10.15
N PRO A 28 -6.33 -1.79 10.45
CA PRO A 28 -7.36 -2.77 10.78
C PRO A 28 -7.68 -3.72 9.61
N TRP A 29 -7.61 -3.24 8.37
CA TRP A 29 -7.86 -4.06 7.18
C TRP A 29 -6.82 -5.18 7.01
N LEU A 30 -5.54 -4.85 7.21
CA LEU A 30 -4.42 -5.79 7.20
C LEU A 30 -4.51 -6.76 8.37
N ALA A 31 -4.77 -6.24 9.58
CA ALA A 31 -4.89 -7.05 10.79
C ALA A 31 -6.00 -8.10 10.67
N ALA A 32 -7.15 -7.74 10.09
CA ALA A 32 -8.27 -8.66 9.84
C ALA A 32 -7.89 -9.83 8.91
N ARG A 33 -6.93 -9.63 8.00
CA ARG A 33 -6.42 -10.66 7.06
C ARG A 33 -5.11 -11.30 7.53
N GLY A 34 -4.57 -10.83 8.65
CA GLY A 34 -3.24 -11.20 9.13
C GLY A 34 -2.12 -10.82 8.17
N LEU A 35 -2.32 -9.81 7.31
CA LEU A 35 -1.32 -9.26 6.40
C LEU A 35 -0.57 -8.10 7.06
N ASP A 36 0.51 -7.66 6.42
CA ASP A 36 1.33 -6.53 6.89
C ASP A 36 1.72 -5.68 5.68
N ALA A 37 1.86 -4.37 5.86
CA ALA A 37 2.29 -3.44 4.81
C ALA A 37 3.47 -2.61 5.26
N GLU A 38 4.50 -2.58 4.43
CA GLU A 38 5.72 -1.81 4.68
C GLU A 38 5.52 -0.37 4.21
N VAL A 39 5.68 0.59 5.13
CA VAL A 39 5.65 2.01 4.77
C VAL A 39 7.04 2.44 4.33
N ARG A 40 7.15 2.93 3.10
CA ARG A 40 8.39 3.49 2.53
C ARG A 40 8.20 4.93 2.14
N ASP A 41 9.21 5.74 2.39
CA ASP A 41 9.18 7.11 1.91
C ASP A 41 9.53 7.14 0.41
N VAL A 42 8.65 7.76 -0.38
CA VAL A 42 8.81 7.87 -1.82
C VAL A 42 10.04 8.70 -2.19
N ASP A 43 10.52 9.59 -1.32
CA ASP A 43 11.72 10.37 -1.54
C ASP A 43 13.01 9.56 -1.36
N GLU A 44 12.98 8.41 -0.67
CA GLU A 44 14.13 7.52 -0.52
C GLU A 44 14.47 6.79 -1.83
N ASP A 45 13.47 6.55 -2.68
CA ASP A 45 13.64 5.81 -3.92
C ASP A 45 13.43 6.73 -5.13
N PRO A 46 14.49 7.07 -5.90
CA PRO A 46 14.38 8.07 -6.97
C PRO A 46 13.48 7.62 -8.12
N GLU A 47 13.29 6.31 -8.31
CA GLU A 47 12.40 5.77 -9.33
C GLU A 47 10.94 5.85 -8.87
N ALA A 48 10.66 5.44 -7.62
CA ALA A 48 9.35 5.63 -6.99
C ALA A 48 8.99 7.12 -6.92
N LYS A 49 9.91 8.01 -6.54
CA LYS A 49 9.70 9.47 -6.53
C LYS A 49 9.26 10.01 -7.89
N ARG A 50 9.89 9.54 -8.96
CA ARG A 50 9.55 9.97 -10.33
C ARG A 50 8.19 9.43 -10.78
N ARG A 51 7.82 8.21 -10.38
CA ARG A 51 6.55 7.56 -10.78
C ARG A 51 5.36 7.96 -9.91
N PHE A 52 5.60 8.11 -8.60
CA PHE A 52 4.60 8.20 -7.53
C PHE A 52 4.68 9.49 -6.70
N GLY A 53 5.76 10.27 -6.78
CA GLY A 53 5.96 11.44 -5.90
C GLY A 53 4.86 12.52 -5.99
N LEU A 54 4.05 12.53 -7.05
CA LEU A 54 2.86 13.39 -7.21
C LEU A 54 1.53 12.70 -6.87
N LYS A 55 1.55 11.40 -6.57
CA LYS A 55 0.38 10.54 -6.35
C LYS A 55 0.35 9.90 -4.96
N VAL A 56 1.31 10.21 -4.10
CA VAL A 56 1.34 9.68 -2.74
C VAL A 56 0.13 10.14 -1.91
N PRO A 57 -0.44 9.27 -1.06
CA PRO A 57 -0.01 7.89 -0.77
C PRO A 57 -0.28 6.91 -1.92
N VAL A 58 0.69 6.03 -2.23
CA VAL A 58 0.51 4.95 -3.24
C VAL A 58 0.71 3.60 -2.59
N LEU A 59 -0.26 2.71 -2.71
CA LEU A 59 -0.14 1.33 -2.26
C LEU A 59 0.23 0.43 -3.44
N THR A 60 1.28 -0.36 -3.23
CA THR A 60 1.73 -1.37 -4.19
C THR A 60 1.63 -2.76 -3.58
N VAL A 61 1.20 -3.73 -4.38
CA VAL A 61 1.08 -5.15 -4.01
C VAL A 61 1.99 -5.92 -4.96
N ASP A 62 3.01 -6.57 -4.42
CA ASP A 62 4.03 -7.31 -5.18
C ASP A 62 4.73 -6.47 -6.28
N GLY A 63 4.79 -5.14 -6.08
CA GLY A 63 5.37 -4.20 -7.05
C GLY A 63 4.39 -3.67 -8.10
N GLU A 64 3.15 -4.16 -8.15
CA GLU A 64 2.07 -3.56 -8.93
C GLU A 64 1.31 -2.50 -8.13
N ILE A 65 0.87 -1.44 -8.81
CA ILE A 65 0.09 -0.38 -8.17
C ILE A 65 -1.32 -0.90 -7.92
N ALA A 66 -1.69 -1.03 -6.64
CA ALA A 66 -3.06 -1.37 -6.28
C ALA A 66 -3.92 -0.11 -6.31
N CYS A 67 -3.55 0.92 -5.53
CA CYS A 67 -4.37 2.11 -5.33
C CYS A 67 -3.50 3.34 -5.04
N HIS A 68 -4.05 4.54 -5.22
CA HIS A 68 -3.38 5.78 -4.87
C HIS A 68 -4.34 6.85 -4.34
N GLY A 69 -3.89 7.66 -3.37
CA GLY A 69 -4.63 8.75 -2.76
C GLY A 69 -5.58 8.32 -1.63
N ARG A 70 -6.39 7.28 -1.83
CA ARG A 70 -7.24 6.67 -0.81
C ARG A 70 -7.04 5.16 -0.74
N LEU A 71 -7.42 4.58 0.40
CA LEU A 71 -7.48 3.14 0.54
C LEU A 71 -8.72 2.61 -0.21
N ASP A 72 -8.50 1.92 -1.31
CA ASP A 72 -9.58 1.18 -1.99
C ASP A 72 -9.53 -0.29 -1.52
N ALA A 73 -10.20 -0.54 -0.40
CA ALA A 73 -10.31 -1.87 0.19
C ALA A 73 -10.89 -2.91 -0.79
N GLU A 74 -11.78 -2.50 -1.70
CA GLU A 74 -12.37 -3.37 -2.71
C GLU A 74 -11.35 -3.83 -3.77
N GLU A 75 -10.49 -2.95 -4.26
CA GLU A 75 -9.47 -3.30 -5.25
C GLU A 75 -8.36 -4.14 -4.60
N LEU A 76 -7.99 -3.82 -3.35
CA LEU A 76 -7.11 -4.66 -2.55
C LEU A 76 -7.67 -6.06 -2.35
N ASP A 77 -8.95 -6.15 -2.00
CA ASP A 77 -9.63 -7.44 -1.83
C ASP A 77 -9.69 -8.20 -3.16
N ARG A 78 -9.81 -7.52 -4.30
CA ARG A 78 -9.77 -8.16 -5.61
C ARG A 78 -8.37 -8.69 -5.97
N LEU A 79 -7.34 -7.91 -5.70
CA LEU A 79 -5.94 -8.29 -5.94
C LEU A 79 -5.48 -9.42 -5.03
N LEU A 80 -5.95 -9.41 -3.78
CA LEU A 80 -5.55 -10.36 -2.74
C LEU A 80 -6.49 -11.57 -2.62
N GLY A 81 -7.78 -11.37 -2.88
CA GLY A 81 -8.87 -12.35 -2.81
C GLY A 81 -9.15 -13.08 -4.13
N GLY A 82 -8.27 -12.95 -5.13
CA GLY A 82 -8.31 -13.77 -6.35
C GLY A 82 -7.99 -15.26 -6.15
N GLN A 83 -7.86 -15.74 -4.91
CA GLN A 83 -7.57 -17.13 -4.57
C GLN A 83 -8.43 -17.60 -3.38
N PHE A 84 -9.49 -18.35 -3.74
CA PHE A 84 -10.32 -19.30 -2.97
C PHE A 84 -11.60 -18.81 -2.28
#